data_AF-A0A350YPQ8-F1
#
_entry.id   AF-A0A350YPQ8-F1
#
_cell.length_a   1.000
_cell.length_b   1.000
_cell.length_c   1.000
_cell.angle_alpha   90.00
_cell.angle_beta   90.00
_cell.angle_gamma   90.00
#
_symmetry.space_group_name_H-M   'P 1'
#
loop_
_entity.id
_entity.type
_entity.pdbx_description
1 polymer ?
#
loop_
_entity_poly.entity_id
_entity_poly.type
_entity_poly.pdbx_seq_one_letter_code
_entity_poly.pdbx_strand_id
1 'polypeptide(L)'
;MPSHFKRPPKILQYPEELKNTLKEFYNRHREITLINDLEKSEPLYQKMLPMLWPGQQVSVLGMDLVLEGTRIGDLLLFAEGKHRYTESHARLMSLLNEPFAEAISKILQHQEILDLRDRLVEENRFLHNQLREISGDTIIGADGGLKTIMETIRQIAPLNSPILLMGETGVGKEVIANAIHSGSKRSKGPFIKVNCGAIPETLIDSELFGHEKGAFTGANFRRIGKFEEANGGTLFLDELAEMEISLQAKLLRAIQEREIVRIGSNKPVSFDCRIIVATNKNLMESVKDGTFRQDLYYRLYGLPIEIPPLRERDNDIILLAKKFISDFCAENKLAVKTLTQSAVNKLKAYSFPGNVRELKSVSELAVVLTDGEEITADQIMTGGNDIIGELHDDNLTLREYNLRIVRNYMKMYDNNTKTVAEKLDIGIATVYRMLKEDKE
;
A
#
# COMPACT_ATOMS: atom_id res chain seq x y z
N MET A 1 -17.41 14.75 -43.27
CA MET A 1 -16.54 15.38 -44.29
C MET A 1 -17.07 14.99 -45.67
N PRO A 2 -17.04 15.89 -46.66
CA PRO A 2 -17.27 15.55 -48.06
C PRO A 2 -16.35 14.40 -48.50
N SER A 3 -16.79 13.55 -49.43
CA SER A 3 -16.12 12.30 -49.82
C SER A 3 -14.73 12.49 -50.46
N HIS A 4 -14.39 13.70 -50.92
CA HIS A 4 -13.09 14.06 -51.50
C HIS A 4 -12.08 14.63 -50.49
N PHE A 5 -12.47 14.87 -49.24
CA PHE A 5 -11.57 15.33 -48.19
C PHE A 5 -10.99 14.15 -47.39
N LYS A 6 -9.69 13.88 -47.54
CA LYS A 6 -8.99 12.95 -46.63
C LYS A 6 -8.82 13.63 -45.28
N ARG A 7 -9.23 12.94 -44.20
CA ARG A 7 -8.98 13.39 -42.83
C ARG A 7 -7.45 13.41 -42.62
N PRO A 8 -6.87 14.51 -42.12
CA PRO A 8 -5.45 14.55 -41.80
C PRO A 8 -5.07 13.43 -40.82
N PRO A 9 -3.81 12.95 -40.82
CA PRO A 9 -3.34 11.99 -39.84
C PRO A 9 -3.55 12.52 -38.40
N LYS A 10 -3.77 11.60 -37.43
CA LYS A 10 -4.01 11.96 -36.02
C LYS A 10 -2.89 12.81 -35.41
N ILE A 11 -1.68 12.70 -35.93
CA ILE A 11 -0.51 13.48 -35.53
C ILE A 11 0.17 13.95 -36.82
N LEU A 12 0.32 15.27 -36.97
CA LEU A 12 1.10 15.88 -38.04
C LEU A 12 2.38 16.45 -37.41
N GLN A 13 3.53 15.87 -37.72
CA GLN A 13 4.81 16.46 -37.32
C GLN A 13 5.18 17.55 -38.33
N TYR A 14 5.20 18.80 -37.86
CA TYR A 14 5.77 19.88 -38.64
C TYR A 14 7.30 19.75 -38.70
N PRO A 15 7.94 20.09 -39.84
CA PRO A 15 9.38 20.21 -39.94
C PRO A 15 9.97 21.06 -38.81
N GLU A 16 11.13 20.67 -38.27
CA GLU A 16 11.82 21.40 -37.19
C GLU A 16 12.01 22.89 -37.51
N GLU A 17 12.24 23.21 -38.78
CA GLU A 17 12.41 24.56 -39.32
C GLU A 17 11.20 25.48 -39.07
N LEU A 18 9.99 24.90 -38.91
CA LEU A 18 8.76 25.64 -38.63
C LEU A 18 8.45 25.77 -37.13
N LYS A 19 9.12 25.02 -36.23
CA LYS A 19 8.78 25.00 -34.80
C LYS A 19 8.94 26.36 -34.13
N ASN A 20 10.01 27.08 -34.41
CA ASN A 20 10.26 28.40 -33.80
C ASN A 20 9.24 29.43 -34.28
N THR A 21 8.93 29.44 -35.58
CA THR A 21 7.89 30.29 -36.15
C THR A 21 6.49 29.95 -35.62
N LEU A 22 6.19 28.66 -35.40
CA LEU A 22 4.95 28.21 -34.78
C LEU A 22 4.83 28.65 -33.32
N LYS A 23 5.91 28.57 -32.54
CA LYS A 23 5.94 29.05 -31.14
C LYS A 23 5.75 30.56 -31.05
N GLU A 24 6.44 31.32 -31.88
CA GLU A 24 6.26 32.78 -31.95
C GLU A 24 4.84 33.16 -32.38
N PHE A 25 4.25 32.40 -33.30
CA PHE A 25 2.88 32.60 -33.73
C PHE A 25 1.87 32.24 -32.63
N TYR A 26 2.10 31.14 -31.90
CA TYR A 26 1.27 30.71 -30.77
C TYR A 26 1.19 31.76 -29.66
N ASN A 27 2.26 32.53 -29.47
CA ASN A 27 2.33 33.58 -28.44
C ASN A 27 1.69 34.92 -28.84
N ARG A 28 1.25 35.09 -30.10
CA ARG A 28 0.74 36.38 -30.62
C ARG A 28 -0.73 36.68 -30.32
N HIS A 29 -1.44 35.85 -29.53
CA HIS A 29 -2.84 36.00 -29.09
C HIS A 29 -3.77 36.71 -30.09
N ARG A 30 -4.46 35.94 -30.93
CA ARG A 30 -5.48 36.46 -31.85
C ARG A 30 -6.86 35.97 -31.44
N GLU A 31 -7.76 36.90 -31.13
CA GLU A 31 -9.15 36.53 -30.80
C GLU A 31 -9.82 35.76 -31.94
N ILE A 32 -9.64 36.21 -33.19
CA ILE A 32 -10.17 35.54 -34.39
C ILE A 32 -9.15 35.60 -35.55
N THR A 33 -9.08 34.53 -36.31
CA THR A 33 -8.36 34.44 -37.59
C THR A 33 -9.35 34.20 -38.73
N LEU A 34 -9.36 35.07 -39.74
CA LEU A 34 -10.20 34.93 -40.94
C LEU A 34 -9.30 34.90 -42.19
N ILE A 35 -9.24 33.74 -42.86
CA ILE A 35 -8.46 33.56 -44.08
C ILE A 35 -9.42 33.13 -45.18
N ASN A 36 -9.70 34.03 -46.12
CA ASN A 36 -10.55 33.73 -47.28
C ASN A 36 -9.75 33.52 -48.57
N ASP A 37 -8.49 33.92 -48.59
CA ASP A 37 -7.58 33.78 -49.72
C ASP A 37 -6.19 33.44 -49.18
N LEU A 38 -5.79 32.18 -49.33
CA LEU A 38 -4.54 31.66 -48.78
C LEU A 38 -3.31 32.42 -49.31
N GLU A 39 -3.31 32.81 -50.57
CA GLU A 39 -2.21 33.56 -51.22
C GLU A 39 -1.98 34.94 -50.60
N LYS A 40 -3.01 35.49 -49.93
CA LYS A 40 -2.95 36.79 -49.23
C LYS A 40 -2.78 36.65 -47.72
N SER A 41 -2.69 35.42 -47.20
CA SER A 41 -2.50 35.14 -45.78
C SER A 41 -1.02 35.19 -45.39
N GLU A 42 -0.71 35.08 -44.09
CA GLU A 42 0.67 35.05 -43.62
C GLU A 42 1.46 33.85 -44.15
N PRO A 43 2.79 33.99 -44.33
CA PRO A 43 3.66 32.93 -44.87
C PRO A 43 3.56 31.60 -44.12
N LEU A 44 3.23 31.63 -42.83
CA LEU A 44 3.02 30.43 -42.02
C LEU A 44 1.83 29.60 -42.53
N TYR A 45 0.67 30.24 -42.75
CA TYR A 45 -0.53 29.56 -43.26
C TYR A 45 -0.34 29.09 -44.70
N GLN A 46 0.36 29.87 -45.52
CA GLN A 46 0.74 29.48 -46.89
C GLN A 46 1.58 28.20 -46.93
N LYS A 47 2.39 27.94 -45.90
CA LYS A 47 3.19 26.70 -45.79
C LYS A 47 2.42 25.56 -45.14
N MET A 48 1.63 25.83 -44.10
CA MET A 48 0.93 24.79 -43.32
C MET A 48 -0.31 24.23 -44.03
N LEU A 49 -1.17 25.10 -44.58
CA LEU A 49 -2.48 24.67 -45.09
C LEU A 49 -2.36 23.75 -46.33
N PRO A 50 -1.41 23.95 -47.26
CA PRO A 50 -1.17 22.99 -48.34
C PRO A 50 -0.66 21.62 -47.88
N MET A 51 -0.06 21.51 -46.69
CA MET A 51 0.32 20.21 -46.12
C MET A 51 -0.90 19.40 -45.65
N LEU A 52 -1.94 20.09 -45.18
CA LEU A 52 -3.20 19.48 -44.75
C LEU A 52 -4.12 19.19 -45.95
N TRP A 53 -4.16 20.08 -46.94
CA TRP A 53 -4.99 19.96 -48.15
C TRP A 53 -4.21 20.35 -49.42
N PRO A 54 -3.37 19.46 -49.95
CA PRO A 54 -2.55 19.74 -51.12
C PRO A 54 -3.38 20.08 -52.36
N GLY A 55 -3.07 21.20 -53.01
CA GLY A 55 -3.68 21.61 -54.28
C GLY A 55 -5.13 22.11 -54.21
N GLN A 56 -5.67 22.31 -53.01
CA GLN A 56 -7.04 22.79 -52.80
C GLN A 56 -7.07 24.23 -52.30
N GLN A 57 -8.04 25.00 -52.77
CA GLN A 57 -8.34 26.30 -52.18
C GLN A 57 -9.22 26.10 -50.95
N VAL A 58 -8.83 26.70 -49.83
CA VAL A 58 -9.54 26.60 -48.55
C VAL A 58 -9.63 27.97 -47.89
N SER A 59 -10.80 28.26 -47.35
CA SER A 59 -11.02 29.34 -46.39
C SER A 59 -10.92 28.76 -44.98
N VAL A 60 -10.39 29.55 -44.04
CA VAL A 60 -10.22 29.19 -42.63
C VAL A 60 -10.85 30.26 -41.75
N LEU A 61 -11.62 29.82 -40.76
CA LEU A 61 -12.06 30.65 -39.65
C LEU A 61 -11.56 30.02 -38.36
N GLY A 62 -10.76 30.75 -37.60
CA GLY A 62 -10.11 30.26 -36.39
C GLY A 62 -10.37 31.16 -35.19
N MET A 63 -10.33 30.59 -34.00
CA MET A 63 -10.28 31.34 -32.74
C MET A 63 -9.27 30.68 -31.80
N ASP A 64 -8.50 31.50 -31.10
CA ASP A 64 -7.66 31.04 -29.99
C ASP A 64 -8.59 30.73 -28.81
N LEU A 65 -8.55 29.51 -28.28
CA LEU A 65 -9.25 29.15 -27.06
C LEU A 65 -8.44 29.67 -25.87
N VAL A 66 -8.98 30.68 -25.19
CA VAL A 66 -8.30 31.33 -24.06
C VAL A 66 -9.18 31.19 -22.82
N LEU A 67 -8.60 30.72 -21.72
CA LEU A 67 -9.25 30.65 -20.42
C LEU A 67 -8.35 31.34 -19.39
N GLU A 68 -8.90 32.29 -18.63
CA GLU A 68 -8.16 33.05 -17.60
C GLU A 68 -6.84 33.66 -18.10
N GLY A 69 -6.82 34.12 -19.36
CA GLY A 69 -5.63 34.73 -19.99
C GLY A 69 -4.60 33.73 -20.52
N THR A 70 -4.82 32.42 -20.38
CA THR A 70 -3.94 31.37 -20.91
C THR A 70 -4.56 30.73 -22.15
N ARG A 71 -3.81 30.69 -23.27
CA ARG A 71 -4.25 29.98 -24.50
C ARG A 71 -4.10 28.47 -24.29
N ILE A 72 -5.23 27.76 -24.32
CA ILE A 72 -5.29 26.30 -24.14
C ILE A 72 -5.28 25.53 -25.48
N GLY A 73 -5.53 26.22 -26.60
CA GLY A 73 -5.50 25.63 -27.93
C GLY A 73 -6.21 26.50 -28.97
N ASP A 74 -6.52 25.93 -30.13
CA ASP A 74 -7.17 26.62 -31.25
C ASP A 74 -8.36 25.82 -31.76
N LEU A 75 -9.46 26.52 -32.06
CA LEU A 75 -10.56 25.95 -32.85
C LEU A 75 -10.48 26.50 -34.26
N LEU A 76 -10.33 25.62 -35.25
CA LEU A 76 -10.25 25.97 -36.66
C LEU A 76 -11.39 25.31 -37.45
N LEU A 77 -12.11 26.12 -38.21
CA LEU A 77 -13.13 25.71 -39.17
C LEU A 77 -12.59 25.91 -40.58
N PHE A 78 -12.83 24.92 -41.44
CA PHE A 78 -12.34 24.90 -42.81
C PHE A 78 -13.50 24.77 -43.79
N ALA A 79 -13.45 25.54 -44.88
CA ALA A 79 -14.40 25.46 -45.98
C ALA A 79 -13.68 25.47 -47.32
N GLU A 80 -14.15 24.67 -48.28
CA GLU A 80 -13.59 24.62 -49.62
C GLU A 80 -13.91 25.87 -50.43
N GLY A 81 -12.92 26.37 -51.18
CA GLY A 81 -12.98 27.57 -51.99
C GLY A 81 -12.51 28.84 -51.28
N LYS A 82 -12.43 29.94 -52.03
CA LYS A 82 -12.14 31.27 -51.51
C LYS A 82 -13.42 31.98 -51.02
N HIS A 83 -13.27 32.93 -50.11
CA HIS A 83 -14.35 33.81 -49.64
C HIS A 83 -15.58 33.10 -49.04
N ARG A 84 -15.34 32.02 -48.28
CA ARG A 84 -16.43 31.24 -47.67
C ARG A 84 -16.88 31.77 -46.31
N TYR A 85 -16.03 32.55 -45.64
CA TYR A 85 -16.33 33.13 -44.34
C TYR A 85 -16.51 34.65 -44.43
N THR A 86 -17.35 35.20 -43.56
CA THR A 86 -17.65 36.65 -43.50
C THR A 86 -17.33 37.17 -42.11
N GLU A 87 -17.26 38.49 -41.95
CA GLU A 87 -17.13 39.13 -40.64
C GLU A 87 -18.28 38.77 -39.68
N SER A 88 -19.47 38.49 -40.20
CA SER A 88 -20.58 38.00 -39.38
C SER A 88 -20.32 36.60 -38.83
N HIS A 89 -19.67 35.72 -39.60
CA HIS A 89 -19.25 34.40 -39.12
C HIS A 89 -18.16 34.52 -38.04
N ALA A 90 -17.20 35.43 -38.24
CA ALA A 90 -16.18 35.75 -37.25
C ALA A 90 -16.79 36.20 -35.92
N ARG A 91 -17.71 37.16 -35.94
CA ARG A 91 -18.42 37.62 -34.73
C ARG A 91 -19.19 36.52 -34.00
N LEU A 92 -19.88 35.64 -34.75
CA LEU A 92 -20.58 34.51 -34.12
C LEU A 92 -19.59 33.53 -33.46
N MET A 93 -18.43 33.32 -34.06
CA MET A 93 -17.40 32.45 -33.50
C MET A 93 -16.76 33.02 -32.22
N SER A 94 -16.53 34.34 -32.13
CA SER A 94 -16.03 34.94 -30.86
C SER A 94 -16.97 34.70 -29.67
N LEU A 95 -18.29 34.68 -29.88
CA LEU A 95 -19.26 34.42 -28.81
C LEU A 95 -19.14 33.01 -28.23
N LEU A 96 -18.50 32.11 -28.96
CA LEU A 96 -18.28 30.72 -28.56
C LEU A 96 -16.93 30.51 -27.87
N ASN A 97 -16.08 31.54 -27.74
CA ASN A 97 -14.73 31.35 -27.21
C ASN A 97 -14.73 30.80 -25.78
N GLU A 98 -15.35 31.53 -24.85
CA GLU A 98 -15.41 31.18 -23.42
C GLU A 98 -16.06 29.81 -23.15
N PRO A 99 -17.26 29.48 -23.65
CA PRO A 99 -17.88 28.18 -23.38
C PRO A 99 -17.09 26.98 -23.97
N PHE A 100 -16.42 27.18 -25.12
CA PHE A 100 -15.56 26.12 -25.68
C PHE A 100 -14.23 26.01 -24.93
N ALA A 101 -13.66 27.12 -24.49
CA ALA A 101 -12.43 27.12 -23.70
C ALA A 101 -12.64 26.40 -22.35
N GLU A 102 -13.75 26.68 -21.66
CA GLU A 102 -14.12 25.96 -20.44
C GLU A 102 -14.33 24.45 -20.68
N ALA A 103 -15.07 24.08 -21.72
CA ALA A 103 -15.36 22.70 -22.03
C ALA A 103 -14.08 21.89 -22.33
N ILE A 104 -13.18 22.45 -23.14
CA ILE A 104 -11.90 21.81 -23.47
C ILE A 104 -10.99 21.73 -22.23
N SER A 105 -10.89 22.80 -21.44
CA SER A 105 -10.11 22.80 -20.19
C SER A 105 -10.57 21.68 -19.25
N LYS A 106 -11.89 21.53 -19.06
CA LYS A 106 -12.46 20.47 -18.23
C LYS A 106 -12.17 19.06 -18.75
N ILE A 107 -12.19 18.87 -20.07
CA ILE A 107 -11.82 17.59 -20.70
C ILE A 107 -10.35 17.27 -20.46
N LEU A 108 -9.46 18.25 -20.64
CA LEU A 108 -8.01 18.08 -20.44
C LEU A 108 -7.68 17.76 -18.96
N GLN A 109 -8.27 18.50 -18.01
CA GLN A 109 -8.12 18.23 -16.58
C GLN A 109 -8.63 16.83 -16.21
N HIS A 110 -9.77 16.41 -16.78
CA HIS A 110 -10.30 15.08 -16.52
C HIS A 110 -9.37 13.97 -17.03
N GLN A 111 -8.78 14.15 -18.22
CA GLN A 111 -7.79 13.22 -18.75
C GLN A 111 -6.54 13.13 -17.87
N GLU A 112 -6.02 14.27 -17.40
CA GLU A 112 -4.86 14.30 -16.51
C GLU A 112 -5.11 13.59 -15.18
N ILE A 113 -6.30 13.78 -14.60
CA ILE A 113 -6.73 13.07 -13.39
C ILE A 113 -6.77 11.55 -13.63
N LEU A 114 -7.28 11.10 -14.78
CA LEU A 114 -7.33 9.67 -15.11
C LEU A 114 -5.92 9.09 -15.28
N ASP A 115 -5.03 9.80 -15.98
CA ASP A 115 -3.63 9.38 -16.16
C ASP A 115 -2.88 9.31 -14.83
N LEU A 116 -3.06 10.29 -13.95
CA LEU A 116 -2.48 10.28 -12.61
C LEU A 116 -3.03 9.14 -11.76
N ARG A 117 -4.34 8.88 -11.84
CA ARG A 117 -4.97 7.75 -11.14
C ARG A 117 -4.38 6.43 -11.60
N ASP A 118 -4.26 6.23 -12.91
CA ASP A 118 -3.78 4.97 -13.46
C ASP A 118 -2.29 4.76 -13.14
N ARG A 119 -1.47 5.83 -13.19
CA ARG A 119 -0.08 5.79 -12.69
C ARG A 119 0.00 5.45 -11.21
N LEU A 120 -0.83 6.08 -10.37
CA LEU A 120 -0.87 5.78 -8.94
C LEU A 120 -1.29 4.34 -8.68
N VAL A 121 -2.24 3.80 -9.45
CA VAL A 121 -2.66 2.40 -9.35
C VAL A 121 -1.54 1.45 -9.78
N GLU A 122 -0.81 1.76 -10.85
CA GLU A 122 0.35 0.98 -11.29
C GLU A 122 1.49 1.04 -10.29
N GLU A 123 1.79 2.22 -9.73
CA GLU A 123 2.81 2.42 -8.71
C GLU A 123 2.42 1.71 -7.41
N ASN A 124 1.16 1.80 -6.99
CA ASN A 124 0.68 1.03 -5.84
C ASN A 124 0.81 -0.47 -6.07
N ARG A 125 0.43 -0.96 -7.27
CA ARG A 125 0.56 -2.37 -7.64
C ARG A 125 2.02 -2.80 -7.67
N PHE A 126 2.91 -1.95 -8.20
CA PHE A 126 4.35 -2.19 -8.25
C PHE A 126 4.95 -2.24 -6.85
N LEU A 127 4.63 -1.28 -5.96
CA LEU A 127 5.06 -1.27 -4.57
C LEU A 127 4.50 -2.47 -3.79
N HIS A 128 3.24 -2.85 -4.01
CA HIS A 128 2.66 -4.07 -3.43
C HIS A 128 3.32 -5.35 -3.96
N ASN A 129 3.72 -5.37 -5.24
CA ASN A 129 4.44 -6.48 -5.82
C ASN A 129 5.89 -6.55 -5.35
N GLN A 130 6.58 -5.42 -5.18
CA GLN A 130 7.90 -5.36 -4.55
C GLN A 130 7.82 -5.81 -3.09
N LEU A 131 6.81 -5.37 -2.35
CA LEU A 131 6.52 -5.89 -1.01
C LEU A 131 6.24 -7.39 -1.05
N ARG A 132 5.63 -7.94 -2.11
CA ARG A 132 5.45 -9.39 -2.30
C ARG A 132 6.70 -10.13 -2.73
N GLU A 133 7.62 -9.51 -3.45
CA GLU A 133 8.92 -10.11 -3.78
C GLU A 133 9.86 -10.07 -2.57
N ILE A 134 9.81 -9.00 -1.78
CA ILE A 134 10.49 -8.90 -0.48
C ILE A 134 9.82 -9.84 0.55
N SER A 135 8.50 -10.00 0.51
CA SER A 135 7.75 -10.99 1.31
C SER A 135 7.67 -12.37 0.67
N GLY A 136 8.31 -12.54 -0.50
CA GLY A 136 8.58 -13.83 -1.14
C GLY A 136 9.74 -14.54 -0.47
N ASP A 137 10.11 -14.09 0.73
CA ASP A 137 10.99 -14.77 1.65
C ASP A 137 10.60 -16.24 1.72
N THR A 138 11.58 -17.07 1.43
CA THR A 138 11.52 -18.51 1.69
C THR A 138 11.06 -18.68 3.13
N ILE A 139 9.88 -19.28 3.34
CA ILE A 139 9.38 -19.54 4.69
C ILE A 139 10.44 -20.35 5.43
N ILE A 140 11.04 -19.74 6.45
CA ILE A 140 12.06 -20.40 7.25
C ILE A 140 11.38 -21.53 8.03
N GLY A 141 11.90 -22.74 7.84
CA GLY A 141 11.30 -23.97 8.36
C GLY A 141 10.38 -24.69 7.37
N ALA A 142 10.23 -24.22 6.13
CA ALA A 142 9.41 -24.88 5.11
C ALA A 142 9.81 -26.33 4.83
N ASP A 143 11.10 -26.67 4.95
CA ASP A 143 11.60 -28.05 4.82
C ASP A 143 11.80 -28.76 6.18
N GLY A 144 11.52 -28.06 7.27
CA GLY A 144 11.69 -28.50 8.66
C GLY A 144 10.36 -28.56 9.40
N GLY A 145 10.23 -27.77 10.49
CA GLY A 145 9.07 -27.79 11.39
C GLY A 145 7.72 -27.45 10.74
N LEU A 146 7.72 -26.82 9.56
CA LEU A 146 6.51 -26.47 8.81
C LEU A 146 6.26 -27.36 7.58
N LYS A 147 7.07 -28.39 7.33
CA LYS A 147 7.02 -29.15 6.07
C LYS A 147 5.62 -29.69 5.74
N THR A 148 4.99 -30.38 6.70
CA THR A 148 3.65 -30.95 6.52
C THR A 148 2.60 -29.86 6.25
N ILE A 149 2.74 -28.70 6.90
CA ILE A 149 1.86 -27.55 6.68
C ILE A 149 2.06 -26.98 5.28
N MET A 150 3.31 -26.84 4.83
CA MET A 150 3.63 -26.35 3.49
C MET A 150 3.17 -27.31 2.38
N GLU A 151 3.22 -28.61 2.61
CA GLU A 151 2.63 -29.62 1.72
C GLU A 151 1.10 -29.47 1.65
N THR A 152 0.45 -29.31 2.80
CA THR A 152 -0.99 -29.07 2.87
C THR A 152 -1.38 -27.78 2.15
N ILE A 153 -0.66 -26.68 2.40
CA ILE A 153 -0.86 -25.37 1.76
C ILE A 153 -0.78 -25.50 0.24
N ARG A 154 0.21 -26.23 -0.29
CA ARG A 154 0.34 -26.44 -1.74
C ARG A 154 -0.89 -27.13 -2.36
N GLN A 155 -1.53 -28.03 -1.63
CA GLN A 155 -2.73 -28.73 -2.09
C GLN A 155 -3.98 -27.84 -2.01
N ILE A 156 -4.13 -27.04 -0.95
CA ILE A 156 -5.35 -26.26 -0.69
C ILE A 156 -5.31 -24.84 -1.26
N ALA A 157 -4.13 -24.29 -1.56
CA ALA A 157 -3.98 -22.93 -2.07
C ALA A 157 -4.76 -22.69 -3.39
N PRO A 158 -4.86 -23.63 -4.34
CA PRO A 158 -5.68 -23.44 -5.54
C PRO A 158 -7.21 -23.48 -5.31
N LEU A 159 -7.67 -23.90 -4.13
CA LEU A 159 -9.08 -24.02 -3.78
C LEU A 159 -9.68 -22.65 -3.36
N ASN A 160 -11.00 -22.50 -3.46
CA ASN A 160 -11.71 -21.27 -3.05
C ASN A 160 -12.35 -21.35 -1.66
N SER A 161 -12.25 -22.50 -0.98
CA SER A 161 -12.82 -22.68 0.36
C SER A 161 -12.17 -21.77 1.40
N PRO A 162 -12.91 -21.35 2.45
CA PRO A 162 -12.33 -20.69 3.61
C PRO A 162 -11.25 -21.55 4.26
N ILE A 163 -10.21 -20.90 4.78
CA ILE A 163 -9.16 -21.55 5.57
C ILE A 163 -9.17 -20.96 6.97
N LEU A 164 -9.06 -21.82 7.98
CA LEU A 164 -8.91 -21.46 9.39
C LEU A 164 -7.49 -21.75 9.84
N LEU A 165 -6.72 -20.72 10.17
CA LEU A 165 -5.39 -20.82 10.75
C LEU A 165 -5.48 -20.75 12.27
N MET A 166 -4.99 -21.79 12.94
CA MET A 166 -4.95 -21.88 14.40
C MET A 166 -3.50 -21.94 14.86
N GLY A 167 -3.22 -21.41 16.04
CA GLY A 167 -1.90 -21.46 16.66
C GLY A 167 -1.67 -20.25 17.56
N GLU A 168 -0.68 -20.35 18.43
CA GLU A 168 -0.36 -19.32 19.43
C GLU A 168 -0.05 -17.95 18.80
N THR A 169 -0.09 -16.90 19.62
CA THR A 169 0.35 -15.57 19.20
C THR A 169 1.82 -15.59 18.80
N GLY A 170 2.17 -14.96 17.69
CA GLY A 170 3.57 -14.85 17.24
C GLY A 170 4.14 -16.05 16.47
N VAL A 171 3.36 -17.08 16.13
CA VAL A 171 3.84 -18.24 15.33
C VAL A 171 4.01 -17.97 13.83
N GLY A 172 3.56 -16.81 13.34
CA GLY A 172 3.64 -16.44 11.92
C GLY A 172 2.40 -16.77 11.07
N LYS A 173 1.19 -16.73 11.66
CA LYS A 173 -0.09 -16.93 10.94
C LYS A 173 -0.22 -16.05 9.69
N GLU A 174 0.22 -14.79 9.77
CA GLU A 174 0.19 -13.87 8.64
C GLU A 174 1.10 -14.31 7.48
N VAL A 175 2.30 -14.82 7.78
CA VAL A 175 3.24 -15.33 6.76
C VAL A 175 2.63 -16.54 6.04
N ILE A 176 2.01 -17.45 6.81
CA ILE A 176 1.29 -18.60 6.25
C ILE A 176 0.09 -18.16 5.38
N ALA A 177 -0.68 -17.16 5.82
CA ALA A 177 -1.78 -16.60 5.03
C ALA A 177 -1.31 -15.98 3.70
N ASN A 178 -0.19 -15.25 3.72
CA ASN A 178 0.44 -14.72 2.51
C ASN A 178 0.87 -15.85 1.55
N ALA A 179 1.44 -16.94 2.06
CA ALA A 179 1.85 -18.08 1.23
C ALA A 179 0.64 -18.79 0.59
N ILE A 180 -0.45 -18.96 1.34
CA ILE A 180 -1.72 -19.48 0.81
C ILE A 180 -2.24 -18.59 -0.32
N HIS A 181 -2.25 -17.27 -0.12
CA HIS A 181 -2.69 -16.32 -1.14
C HIS A 181 -1.80 -16.38 -2.39
N SER A 182 -0.48 -16.40 -2.20
CA SER A 182 0.51 -16.43 -3.28
C SER A 182 0.44 -17.73 -4.11
N GLY A 183 0.16 -18.86 -3.47
CA GLY A 183 -0.08 -20.14 -4.14
C GLY A 183 -1.48 -20.32 -4.74
N SER A 184 -2.36 -19.32 -4.63
CA SER A 184 -3.75 -19.42 -5.08
C SER A 184 -3.96 -18.91 -6.51
N LYS A 185 -5.12 -19.25 -7.09
CA LYS A 185 -5.58 -18.68 -8.38
C LYS A 185 -5.80 -17.16 -8.32
N ARG A 186 -5.85 -16.58 -7.11
CA ARG A 186 -6.09 -15.16 -6.84
C ARG A 186 -4.81 -14.41 -6.47
N SER A 187 -3.64 -15.01 -6.68
CA SER A 187 -2.34 -14.42 -6.32
C SER A 187 -2.07 -13.07 -6.99
N LYS A 188 -2.70 -12.76 -8.13
CA LYS A 188 -2.60 -11.43 -8.78
C LYS A 188 -3.59 -10.40 -8.23
N GLY A 189 -4.60 -10.85 -7.48
CA GLY A 189 -5.60 -9.99 -6.85
C GLY A 189 -5.10 -9.39 -5.52
N PRO A 190 -5.88 -8.50 -4.89
CA PRO A 190 -5.50 -7.88 -3.63
C PRO A 190 -5.39 -8.90 -2.49
N PHE A 191 -4.47 -8.67 -1.55
CA PHE A 191 -4.42 -9.39 -0.27
C PHE A 191 -4.67 -8.40 0.86
N ILE A 192 -5.93 -8.33 1.30
CA ILE A 192 -6.37 -7.37 2.32
C ILE A 192 -6.31 -8.04 3.69
N LYS A 193 -5.60 -7.42 4.62
CA LYS A 193 -5.43 -7.91 6.00
C LYS A 193 -6.24 -7.03 6.95
N VAL A 194 -6.94 -7.66 7.90
CA VAL A 194 -7.67 -6.99 8.96
C VAL A 194 -7.39 -7.73 10.26
N ASN A 195 -6.85 -7.04 11.26
CA ASN A 195 -6.79 -7.56 12.61
C ASN A 195 -8.08 -7.13 13.33
N CYS A 196 -8.90 -8.10 13.75
CA CYS A 196 -10.19 -7.86 14.38
C CYS A 196 -10.08 -7.40 15.83
N GLY A 197 -8.98 -7.70 16.54
CA GLY A 197 -8.73 -7.25 17.92
C GLY A 197 -8.14 -5.83 18.00
N ALA A 198 -7.50 -5.34 16.94
CA ALA A 198 -6.83 -4.02 16.93
C ALA A 198 -7.75 -2.85 16.56
N ILE A 199 -8.92 -3.11 15.96
CA ILE A 199 -9.85 -2.07 15.52
C ILE A 199 -10.90 -1.87 16.62
N PRO A 200 -11.17 -0.62 17.06
CA PRO A 200 -12.25 -0.35 18.01
C PRO A 200 -13.59 -0.92 17.53
N GLU A 201 -14.36 -1.50 18.45
CA GLU A 201 -15.67 -2.10 18.16
C GLU A 201 -16.62 -1.14 17.42
N THR A 202 -16.52 0.15 17.70
CA THR A 202 -17.34 1.18 17.04
C THR A 202 -16.97 1.43 15.57
N LEU A 203 -15.77 1.02 15.15
CA LEU A 203 -15.23 1.27 13.82
C LEU A 203 -15.13 0.01 12.96
N ILE A 204 -14.98 -1.16 13.57
CA ILE A 204 -14.75 -2.43 12.84
C ILE A 204 -15.87 -2.75 11.84
N ASP A 205 -17.11 -2.39 12.17
CA ASP A 205 -18.29 -2.54 11.30
C ASP A 205 -18.13 -1.71 10.01
N SER A 206 -17.68 -0.46 10.18
CA SER A 206 -17.45 0.50 9.10
C SER A 206 -16.22 0.16 8.26
N GLU A 207 -15.17 -0.37 8.90
CA GLU A 207 -13.99 -0.86 8.20
C GLU A 207 -14.32 -2.09 7.35
N LEU A 208 -14.98 -3.11 7.92
CA LEU A 208 -15.28 -4.35 7.20
C LEU A 208 -16.30 -4.15 6.07
N PHE A 209 -17.41 -3.45 6.34
CA PHE A 209 -18.54 -3.36 5.42
C PHE A 209 -18.68 -2.02 4.69
N GLY A 210 -17.93 -1.00 5.08
CA GLY A 210 -18.05 0.34 4.50
C GLY A 210 -19.30 1.09 4.99
N HIS A 211 -19.39 2.35 4.60
CA HIS A 211 -20.52 3.22 4.97
C HIS A 211 -20.88 4.19 3.85
N GLU A 212 -22.15 4.57 3.79
CA GLU A 212 -22.63 5.66 2.96
C GLU A 212 -22.44 7.02 3.65
N LYS A 213 -22.43 8.09 2.85
CA LYS A 213 -22.39 9.45 3.38
C LYS A 213 -23.60 9.70 4.28
N GLY A 214 -23.37 10.23 5.48
CA GLY A 214 -24.42 10.55 6.46
C GLY A 214 -24.89 9.36 7.30
N ALA A 215 -24.22 8.20 7.24
CA ALA A 215 -24.58 7.02 8.01
C ALA A 215 -24.45 7.21 9.54
N PHE A 216 -23.52 8.05 9.99
CA PHE A 216 -23.29 8.42 11.39
C PHE A 216 -22.60 9.80 11.47
N THR A 217 -22.53 10.38 12.66
CA THR A 217 -21.84 11.66 12.91
C THR A 217 -20.36 11.56 12.53
N GLY A 218 -19.92 12.30 11.51
CA GLY A 218 -18.57 12.23 10.96
C GLY A 218 -18.43 11.46 9.65
N ALA A 219 -19.50 10.80 9.16
CA ALA A 219 -19.55 10.15 7.84
C ALA A 219 -19.72 11.18 6.71
N ASN A 220 -18.74 12.08 6.55
CA ASN A 220 -18.77 13.17 5.57
C ASN A 220 -18.70 12.68 4.12
N PHE A 221 -18.12 11.49 3.92
CA PHE A 221 -17.94 10.84 2.63
C PHE A 221 -18.38 9.39 2.70
N ARG A 222 -18.63 8.78 1.54
CA ARG A 222 -18.81 7.34 1.42
C ARG A 222 -17.44 6.65 1.52
N ARG A 223 -17.38 5.50 2.18
CA ARG A 223 -16.18 4.64 2.26
C ARG A 223 -16.52 3.20 1.88
N ILE A 224 -15.67 2.61 1.06
CA ILE A 224 -15.74 1.18 0.72
C ILE A 224 -15.19 0.33 1.87
N GLY A 225 -15.79 -0.85 2.09
CA GLY A 225 -15.35 -1.77 3.14
C GLY A 225 -14.24 -2.72 2.68
N LYS A 226 -13.58 -3.39 3.64
CA LYS A 226 -12.51 -4.37 3.39
C LYS A 226 -12.96 -5.56 2.53
N PHE A 227 -14.21 -5.97 2.62
CA PHE A 227 -14.78 -6.99 1.71
C PHE A 227 -14.76 -6.56 0.25
N GLU A 228 -15.12 -5.31 -0.02
CA GLU A 228 -15.10 -4.74 -1.38
C GLU A 228 -13.67 -4.51 -1.86
N GLU A 229 -12.78 -4.00 -0.99
CA GLU A 229 -11.36 -3.83 -1.31
C GLU A 229 -10.68 -5.16 -1.66
N ALA A 230 -11.12 -6.27 -1.06
CA ALA A 230 -10.59 -7.61 -1.31
C ALA A 230 -11.18 -8.30 -2.56
N ASN A 231 -12.08 -7.64 -3.29
CA ASN A 231 -12.75 -8.24 -4.44
C ASN A 231 -11.75 -8.68 -5.52
N GLY A 232 -11.94 -9.89 -6.06
CA GLY A 232 -11.00 -10.56 -6.97
C GLY A 232 -9.74 -11.12 -6.28
N GLY A 233 -9.61 -10.94 -4.97
CA GLY A 233 -8.42 -11.28 -4.19
C GLY A 233 -8.73 -12.16 -2.96
N THR A 234 -8.07 -11.87 -1.85
CA THR A 234 -8.21 -12.61 -0.59
C THR A 234 -8.27 -11.65 0.59
N LEU A 235 -9.22 -11.89 1.49
CA LEU A 235 -9.39 -11.20 2.76
C LEU A 235 -8.85 -12.10 3.89
N PHE A 236 -7.88 -11.59 4.63
CA PHE A 236 -7.32 -12.22 5.82
C PHE A 236 -7.85 -11.52 7.08
N LEU A 237 -8.54 -12.27 7.93
CA LEU A 237 -9.07 -11.81 9.21
C LEU A 237 -8.26 -12.44 10.34
N ASP A 238 -7.41 -11.66 11.01
CA ASP A 238 -6.64 -12.11 12.17
C ASP A 238 -7.39 -11.83 13.47
N GLU A 239 -7.10 -12.63 14.50
CA GLU A 239 -7.73 -12.53 15.83
C GLU A 239 -9.26 -12.59 15.78
N LEU A 240 -9.81 -13.48 14.95
CA LEU A 240 -11.27 -13.55 14.74
C LEU A 240 -12.07 -13.83 16.02
N ALA A 241 -11.47 -14.53 16.99
CA ALA A 241 -12.11 -14.85 18.26
C ALA A 241 -12.34 -13.61 19.16
N GLU A 242 -11.71 -12.47 18.87
CA GLU A 242 -11.96 -11.20 19.57
C GLU A 242 -13.16 -10.42 19.01
N MET A 243 -13.82 -10.95 17.97
CA MET A 243 -14.95 -10.29 17.34
C MET A 243 -16.22 -10.41 18.17
N GLU A 244 -16.92 -9.29 18.39
CA GLU A 244 -18.22 -9.26 19.06
C GLU A 244 -19.30 -10.13 18.36
N ILE A 245 -20.21 -10.73 19.14
CA ILE A 245 -21.24 -11.67 18.65
C ILE A 245 -22.14 -11.05 17.56
N SER A 246 -22.45 -9.75 17.70
CA SER A 246 -23.27 -9.01 16.74
C SER A 246 -22.59 -8.91 15.37
N LEU A 247 -21.27 -8.71 15.37
CA LEU A 247 -20.45 -8.62 14.16
C LEU A 247 -20.23 -10.01 13.54
N GLN A 248 -20.08 -11.06 14.36
CA GLN A 248 -20.03 -12.45 13.89
C GLN A 248 -21.28 -12.82 13.08
N ALA A 249 -22.47 -12.36 13.48
CA ALA A 249 -23.71 -12.59 12.73
C ALA A 249 -23.70 -11.91 11.34
N LYS A 250 -23.17 -10.68 11.25
CA LYS A 250 -23.02 -9.98 9.96
C LYS A 250 -21.97 -10.65 9.07
N LEU A 251 -20.84 -11.04 9.66
CA LEU A 251 -19.80 -11.79 8.96
C LEU A 251 -20.34 -13.09 8.38
N LEU A 252 -21.13 -13.84 9.16
CA LEU A 252 -21.77 -15.07 8.68
C LEU A 252 -22.62 -14.83 7.44
N ARG A 253 -23.48 -13.80 7.47
CA ARG A 253 -24.31 -13.42 6.30
C ARG A 253 -23.44 -13.07 5.10
N ALA A 254 -22.40 -12.27 5.30
CA ALA A 254 -21.47 -11.91 4.24
C ALA A 254 -20.82 -13.15 3.59
N ILE A 255 -20.39 -14.13 4.39
CA ILE A 255 -19.76 -15.36 3.89
C ILE A 255 -20.77 -16.29 3.19
N GLN A 256 -22.01 -16.33 3.66
CA GLN A 256 -23.06 -17.18 3.11
C GLN A 256 -23.61 -16.62 1.80
N GLU A 257 -23.98 -15.35 1.79
CA GLU A 257 -24.67 -14.69 0.69
C GLU A 257 -23.71 -14.12 -0.35
N ARG A 258 -22.42 -13.94 -0.02
CA ARG A 258 -21.43 -13.23 -0.85
C ARG A 258 -21.83 -11.79 -1.15
N GLU A 259 -22.56 -11.19 -0.21
CA GLU A 259 -23.03 -9.82 -0.27
C GLU A 259 -22.78 -9.13 1.08
N ILE A 260 -22.50 -7.82 1.03
CA ILE A 260 -22.46 -6.99 2.22
C ILE A 260 -23.47 -5.86 2.09
N VAL A 261 -23.83 -5.25 3.21
CA VAL A 261 -24.64 -4.02 3.24
C VAL A 261 -23.84 -2.95 3.96
N ARG A 262 -23.61 -1.82 3.29
CA ARG A 262 -22.92 -0.67 3.90
C ARG A 262 -23.75 -0.08 5.02
N ILE A 263 -23.10 0.47 6.03
CA ILE A 263 -23.78 1.21 7.09
C ILE A 263 -24.51 2.41 6.47
N GLY A 264 -25.78 2.60 6.84
CA GLY A 264 -26.64 3.65 6.29
C GLY A 264 -27.24 3.32 4.91
N SER A 265 -27.05 2.11 4.40
CA SER A 265 -27.66 1.60 3.17
C SER A 265 -28.49 0.35 3.46
N ASN A 266 -29.45 0.06 2.58
CA ASN A 266 -30.14 -1.23 2.51
C ASN A 266 -29.84 -1.97 1.19
N LYS A 267 -28.94 -1.42 0.36
CA LYS A 267 -28.58 -2.01 -0.93
C LYS A 267 -27.48 -3.05 -0.71
N PRO A 268 -27.70 -4.31 -1.10
CA PRO A 268 -26.64 -5.31 -1.07
C PRO A 268 -25.56 -4.97 -2.10
N VAL A 269 -24.32 -5.32 -1.76
CA VAL A 269 -23.14 -5.19 -2.62
C VAL A 269 -22.45 -6.55 -2.67
N SER A 270 -22.49 -7.18 -3.84
CA SER A 270 -21.83 -8.46 -4.07
C SER A 270 -20.31 -8.32 -4.02
N PHE A 271 -19.64 -9.29 -3.42
CA PHE A 271 -18.18 -9.40 -3.44
C PHE A 271 -17.74 -10.83 -3.77
N ASP A 272 -16.60 -10.94 -4.43
CA ASP A 272 -15.93 -12.20 -4.70
C ASP A 272 -14.50 -12.15 -4.18
N CYS A 273 -14.31 -12.52 -2.90
CA CYS A 273 -12.99 -12.71 -2.32
C CYS A 273 -12.88 -14.09 -1.66
N ARG A 274 -11.66 -14.64 -1.64
CA ARG A 274 -11.35 -15.78 -0.76
C ARG A 274 -11.20 -15.27 0.67
N ILE A 275 -11.55 -16.09 1.65
CA ILE A 275 -11.46 -15.73 3.07
C ILE A 275 -10.48 -16.66 3.76
N ILE A 276 -9.52 -16.08 4.46
CA ILE A 276 -8.61 -16.77 5.38
C ILE A 276 -8.86 -16.14 6.75
N VAL A 277 -9.08 -16.97 7.76
CA VAL A 277 -9.27 -16.49 9.14
C VAL A 277 -8.17 -17.05 10.03
N ALA A 278 -7.77 -16.30 11.04
CA ALA A 278 -6.75 -16.69 12.00
C ALA A 278 -7.22 -16.44 13.43
N THR A 279 -6.80 -17.31 14.35
CA THR A 279 -7.09 -17.21 15.77
C THR A 279 -5.99 -17.87 16.60
N ASN A 280 -5.79 -17.38 17.82
CA ASN A 280 -5.00 -18.01 18.88
C ASN A 280 -5.85 -18.69 19.96
N LYS A 281 -7.17 -18.49 19.94
CA LYS A 281 -8.13 -19.11 20.86
C LYS A 281 -8.75 -20.36 20.25
N ASN A 282 -9.09 -21.32 21.11
CA ASN A 282 -9.86 -22.49 20.74
C ASN A 282 -11.33 -22.09 20.46
N LEU A 283 -11.71 -22.00 19.18
CA LEU A 283 -13.06 -21.57 18.81
C LEU A 283 -14.15 -22.51 19.33
N MET A 284 -13.87 -23.80 19.51
CA MET A 284 -14.86 -24.74 20.06
C MET A 284 -15.13 -24.48 21.55
N GLU A 285 -14.13 -24.05 22.30
CA GLU A 285 -14.32 -23.58 23.68
C GLU A 285 -15.08 -22.25 23.69
N SER A 286 -14.70 -21.30 22.83
CA SER A 286 -15.44 -20.04 22.69
C SER A 286 -16.92 -20.23 22.32
N VAL A 287 -17.26 -21.27 21.55
CA VAL A 287 -18.65 -21.67 21.28
C VAL A 287 -19.36 -22.17 22.53
N LYS A 288 -18.69 -23.00 23.36
CA LYS A 288 -19.26 -23.49 24.63
C LYS A 288 -19.48 -22.35 25.62
N ASP A 289 -18.57 -21.38 25.64
CA ASP A 289 -18.63 -20.20 26.52
C ASP A 289 -19.60 -19.13 26.02
N GLY A 290 -20.22 -19.33 24.85
CA GLY A 290 -21.18 -18.39 24.26
C GLY A 290 -20.57 -17.13 23.68
N THR A 291 -19.23 -17.03 23.61
CA THR A 291 -18.50 -15.88 23.05
C THR A 291 -18.29 -16.00 21.53
N PHE A 292 -18.50 -17.19 20.97
CA PHE A 292 -18.44 -17.42 19.52
C PHE A 292 -19.66 -18.18 19.01
N ARG A 293 -20.16 -17.79 17.84
CA ARG A 293 -21.34 -18.43 17.26
C ARG A 293 -21.01 -19.78 16.62
N GLN A 294 -21.81 -20.79 16.96
CA GLN A 294 -21.65 -22.15 16.44
C GLN A 294 -21.82 -22.23 14.91
N ASP A 295 -22.77 -21.48 14.34
CA ASP A 295 -23.03 -21.47 12.90
C ASP A 295 -21.88 -20.85 12.09
N LEU A 296 -21.27 -19.77 12.60
CA LEU A 296 -20.07 -19.18 12.03
C LEU A 296 -18.88 -20.12 12.11
N TYR A 297 -18.70 -20.81 13.24
CA TYR A 297 -17.63 -21.80 13.41
C TYR A 297 -17.69 -22.87 12.31
N TYR A 298 -18.86 -23.51 12.12
CA TYR A 298 -19.00 -24.54 11.09
C TYR A 298 -18.84 -24.01 9.66
N ARG A 299 -19.16 -22.73 9.42
CA ARG A 299 -18.94 -22.10 8.11
C ARG A 299 -17.46 -21.86 7.82
N LEU A 300 -16.66 -21.60 8.85
CA LEU A 300 -15.22 -21.31 8.75
C LEU A 300 -14.33 -22.55 8.89
N TYR A 301 -14.82 -23.62 9.52
CA TYR A 301 -14.08 -24.85 9.80
C TYR A 301 -13.62 -25.61 8.54
N GLY A 302 -13.99 -25.16 7.33
CA GLY A 302 -13.81 -25.89 6.08
C GLY A 302 -12.42 -26.53 5.89
N LEU A 303 -11.34 -25.79 6.18
CA LEU A 303 -9.96 -26.30 6.10
C LEU A 303 -9.12 -25.74 7.27
N PRO A 304 -9.02 -26.46 8.40
CA PRO A 304 -8.21 -26.03 9.54
C PRO A 304 -6.72 -26.34 9.28
N ILE A 305 -5.85 -25.40 9.63
CA ILE A 305 -4.39 -25.56 9.66
C ILE A 305 -3.91 -25.11 11.03
N GLU A 306 -3.36 -26.04 11.79
CA GLU A 306 -2.75 -25.75 13.08
C GLU A 306 -1.25 -25.51 12.88
N ILE A 307 -0.78 -24.34 13.26
CA ILE A 307 0.62 -23.94 13.17
C ILE A 307 1.28 -24.23 14.52
N PRO A 308 2.29 -25.12 14.56
CA PRO A 308 2.95 -25.48 15.80
C PRO A 308 3.72 -24.30 16.37
N PRO A 309 3.78 -24.19 17.70
CA PRO A 309 4.60 -23.22 18.38
C PRO A 309 6.09 -23.44 18.07
N LEU A 310 6.90 -22.41 18.30
CA LEU A 310 8.32 -22.41 17.95
C LEU A 310 9.12 -23.48 18.71
N ARG A 311 8.71 -23.82 19.94
CA ARG A 311 9.28 -24.92 20.75
C ARG A 311 9.07 -26.33 20.19
N GLU A 312 8.21 -26.49 19.19
CA GLU A 312 8.05 -27.75 18.45
C GLU A 312 8.83 -27.73 17.12
N ARG A 313 9.59 -26.66 16.89
CA ARG A 313 10.30 -26.34 15.65
C ARG A 313 11.77 -26.02 15.92
N ASP A 314 12.44 -26.82 16.74
CA ASP A 314 13.80 -26.54 17.27
C ASP A 314 14.86 -26.20 16.20
N ASN A 315 14.77 -26.82 15.03
CA ASN A 315 15.68 -26.54 13.91
C ASN A 315 15.46 -25.15 13.29
N ASP A 316 14.24 -24.61 13.40
CA ASP A 316 13.87 -23.32 12.84
C ASP A 316 14.36 -22.17 13.73
N ILE A 317 14.50 -22.37 15.04
CA ILE A 317 14.95 -21.34 16.01
C ILE A 317 16.27 -20.71 15.55
N ILE A 318 17.26 -21.53 15.19
CA ILE A 318 18.59 -21.03 14.81
C ILE A 318 18.58 -20.39 13.43
N LEU A 319 17.79 -20.93 12.49
CA LEU A 319 17.67 -20.35 11.15
C LEU A 319 17.00 -18.97 11.22
N LEU A 320 15.93 -18.85 12.01
CA LEU A 320 15.22 -17.60 12.26
C LEU A 320 16.11 -16.59 12.97
N ALA A 321 16.80 -16.98 14.05
CA ALA A 321 17.70 -16.09 14.78
C ALA A 321 18.79 -15.50 13.87
N LYS A 322 19.45 -16.36 13.07
CA LYS A 322 20.48 -15.90 12.11
C LYS A 322 19.91 -14.94 11.06
N LYS A 323 18.71 -15.22 10.55
CA LYS A 323 18.03 -14.32 9.60
C LYS A 323 17.74 -12.96 10.25
N PHE A 324 17.14 -12.94 11.44
CA PHE A 324 16.83 -11.69 12.15
C PHE A 324 18.08 -10.88 12.48
N ILE A 325 19.16 -11.54 12.91
CA ILE A 325 20.46 -10.88 13.13
C ILE A 325 20.98 -10.26 11.83
N SER A 326 20.98 -11.02 10.74
CA SER A 326 21.45 -10.54 9.43
C SER A 326 20.62 -9.37 8.92
N ASP A 327 19.30 -9.46 9.01
CA ASP A 327 18.36 -8.42 8.56
C ASP A 327 18.53 -7.15 9.38
N PHE A 328 18.58 -7.28 10.71
CA PHE A 328 18.78 -6.14 11.60
C PHE A 328 20.15 -5.48 11.39
N CYS A 329 21.21 -6.26 11.17
CA CYS A 329 22.53 -5.71 10.84
C CYS A 329 22.50 -4.97 9.50
N ALA A 330 21.87 -5.53 8.47
CA ALA A 330 21.77 -4.91 7.15
C ALA A 330 20.96 -3.59 7.18
N GLU A 331 19.82 -3.58 7.86
CA GLU A 331 18.98 -2.39 8.05
C GLU A 331 19.73 -1.26 8.77
N ASN A 332 20.59 -1.60 9.72
CA ASN A 332 21.37 -0.65 10.52
C ASN A 332 22.80 -0.42 9.99
N LYS A 333 23.16 -0.97 8.83
CA LYS A 333 24.51 -0.87 8.23
C LYS A 333 25.64 -1.34 9.17
N LEU A 334 25.35 -2.35 9.99
CA LEU A 334 26.31 -2.98 10.90
C LEU A 334 26.96 -4.18 10.21
N ALA A 335 28.17 -4.55 10.66
CA ALA A 335 28.77 -5.82 10.29
C ALA A 335 27.91 -6.96 10.85
N VAL A 336 27.69 -8.01 10.04
CA VAL A 336 26.88 -9.16 10.43
C VAL A 336 27.57 -9.88 11.59
N LYS A 337 26.85 -10.03 12.71
CA LYS A 337 27.33 -10.75 13.89
C LYS A 337 27.01 -12.24 13.79
N THR A 338 27.82 -13.08 14.41
CA THR A 338 27.65 -14.53 14.46
C THR A 338 27.29 -15.04 15.85
N LEU A 339 26.42 -16.05 15.93
CA LEU A 339 26.10 -16.71 17.20
C LEU A 339 27.19 -17.70 17.60
N THR A 340 27.71 -17.57 18.81
CA THR A 340 28.57 -18.59 19.41
C THR A 340 27.76 -19.85 19.78
N GLN A 341 28.46 -20.97 20.02
CA GLN A 341 27.79 -22.21 20.44
C GLN A 341 27.03 -22.06 21.78
N SER A 342 27.53 -21.23 22.71
CA SER A 342 26.83 -20.96 23.96
C SER A 342 25.52 -20.20 23.73
N ALA A 343 25.51 -19.19 22.85
CA ALA A 343 24.31 -18.48 22.45
C ALA A 343 23.29 -19.40 21.76
N VAL A 344 23.76 -20.27 20.84
CA VAL A 344 22.91 -21.28 20.17
C VAL A 344 22.26 -22.21 21.20
N ASN A 345 23.00 -22.66 22.21
CA ASN A 345 22.46 -23.52 23.26
C ASN A 345 21.43 -22.78 24.14
N LYS A 346 21.68 -21.52 24.53
CA LYS A 346 20.73 -20.72 25.31
C LYS A 346 19.43 -20.49 24.53
N LEU A 347 19.53 -20.16 23.24
CA LEU A 347 18.35 -20.03 22.36
C LEU A 347 17.55 -21.32 22.27
N LYS A 348 18.18 -22.48 22.06
CA LYS A 348 17.47 -23.77 21.97
C LYS A 348 16.82 -24.23 23.29
N ALA A 349 17.38 -23.83 24.42
CA ALA A 349 16.87 -24.23 25.74
C ALA A 349 15.60 -23.45 26.15
N TYR A 350 15.32 -22.32 25.50
CA TYR A 350 14.19 -21.47 25.85
C TYR A 350 12.92 -21.81 25.05
N SER A 351 11.76 -21.75 25.69
CA SER A 351 10.48 -22.19 25.10
C SER A 351 9.81 -21.17 24.18
N PHE A 352 10.23 -19.90 24.22
CA PHE A 352 9.65 -18.78 23.47
C PHE A 352 8.11 -18.70 23.55
N PRO A 353 7.52 -18.33 24.70
CA PRO A 353 6.07 -18.13 24.82
C PRO A 353 5.52 -17.07 23.83
N GLY A 354 6.33 -16.09 23.40
CA GLY A 354 5.98 -15.15 22.33
C GLY A 354 6.38 -15.61 20.93
N ASN A 355 6.79 -16.87 20.78
CA ASN A 355 7.14 -17.55 19.53
C ASN A 355 8.15 -16.74 18.67
N VAL A 356 7.92 -16.67 17.36
CA VAL A 356 8.82 -16.00 16.41
C VAL A 356 8.93 -14.50 16.69
N ARG A 357 7.86 -13.88 17.22
CA ARG A 357 7.87 -12.45 17.57
C ARG A 357 8.84 -12.17 18.71
N GLU A 358 8.83 -12.99 19.75
CA GLU A 358 9.79 -12.88 20.85
C GLU A 358 11.21 -13.19 20.37
N LEU A 359 11.41 -14.28 19.61
CA LEU A 359 12.73 -14.62 19.07
C LEU A 359 13.33 -13.46 18.26
N LYS A 360 12.52 -12.77 17.46
CA LYS A 360 12.94 -11.58 16.72
C LYS A 360 13.45 -10.49 17.67
N SER A 361 12.66 -10.10 18.66
CA SER A 361 13.06 -9.09 19.65
C SER A 361 14.33 -9.48 20.42
N VAL A 362 14.45 -10.74 20.84
CA VAL A 362 15.63 -11.27 21.53
C VAL A 362 16.87 -11.19 20.62
N SER A 363 16.72 -11.55 19.34
CA SER A 363 17.81 -11.54 18.36
C SER A 363 18.28 -10.11 18.06
N GLU A 364 17.36 -9.17 17.87
CA GLU A 364 17.66 -7.76 17.65
C GLU A 364 18.34 -7.13 18.87
N LEU A 365 17.83 -7.39 20.07
CA LEU A 365 18.44 -6.92 21.31
C LEU A 365 19.84 -7.49 21.51
N ALA A 366 20.06 -8.77 21.18
CA ALA A 366 21.38 -9.37 21.26
C ALA A 366 22.41 -8.68 20.36
N VAL A 367 22.00 -8.25 19.15
CA VAL A 367 22.86 -7.44 18.27
C VAL A 367 23.21 -6.10 18.93
N VAL A 368 22.24 -5.44 19.57
CA VAL A 368 22.45 -4.15 20.25
C VAL A 368 23.37 -4.27 21.46
N LEU A 369 23.29 -5.37 22.22
CA LEU A 369 24.09 -5.60 23.43
C LEU A 369 25.51 -6.09 23.14
N THR A 370 25.82 -6.44 21.89
CA THR A 370 27.10 -7.02 21.51
C THR A 370 28.02 -5.97 20.90
N ASP A 371 29.14 -5.68 21.56
CA ASP A 371 30.17 -4.76 21.04
C ASP A 371 31.07 -5.41 19.96
N GLY A 372 31.20 -6.75 19.94
CA GLY A 372 32.05 -7.51 19.02
C GLY A 372 31.33 -8.17 17.84
N GLU A 373 32.03 -9.03 17.09
CA GLU A 373 31.45 -9.79 15.96
C GLU A 373 30.66 -11.03 16.42
N GLU A 374 30.88 -11.49 17.65
CA GLU A 374 30.28 -12.70 18.20
C GLU A 374 29.28 -12.40 19.32
N ILE A 375 28.07 -12.93 19.17
CA ILE A 375 27.01 -12.90 20.19
C ILE A 375 27.20 -14.12 21.10
N THR A 376 27.41 -13.89 22.40
CA THR A 376 27.52 -14.94 23.42
C THR A 376 26.20 -15.15 24.17
N ALA A 377 26.14 -16.18 25.02
CA ALA A 377 24.97 -16.45 25.84
C ALA A 377 24.57 -15.26 26.73
N ASP A 378 25.51 -14.42 27.14
CA ASP A 378 25.26 -13.27 28.04
C ASP A 378 24.52 -12.13 27.34
N GLN A 379 24.49 -12.10 25.99
CA GLN A 379 23.71 -11.11 25.24
C GLN A 379 22.34 -11.64 24.78
N ILE A 380 22.05 -12.92 25.03
CA ILE A 380 20.74 -13.51 24.73
C ILE A 380 19.84 -13.34 25.96
N MET A 381 19.01 -12.29 25.95
CA MET A 381 18.06 -11.98 27.02
C MET A 381 16.72 -12.70 26.75
N THR A 382 16.36 -13.71 27.54
CA THR A 382 15.15 -14.52 27.33
C THR A 382 14.10 -14.31 28.41
N GLY A 383 12.83 -14.06 28.07
CA GLY A 383 11.77 -13.86 29.06
C GLY A 383 11.71 -12.45 29.65
N GLY A 384 10.50 -11.94 29.82
CA GLY A 384 10.25 -10.58 30.31
C GLY A 384 10.81 -10.29 31.72
N ASN A 385 11.06 -11.33 32.51
CA ASN A 385 11.69 -11.22 33.83
C ASN A 385 13.22 -11.26 33.78
N ASP A 386 13.88 -11.87 32.78
CA ASP A 386 15.35 -11.81 32.68
C ASP A 386 15.80 -10.50 32.03
N ILE A 387 14.95 -9.84 31.24
CA ILE A 387 15.17 -8.44 30.84
C ILE A 387 15.20 -7.54 32.08
N ILE A 388 14.49 -7.86 33.17
CA ILE A 388 14.58 -7.09 34.41
C ILE A 388 15.69 -7.66 35.31
N GLY A 389 15.87 -8.98 35.34
CA GLY A 389 16.77 -9.72 36.23
C GLY A 389 18.25 -9.78 35.82
N GLU A 390 18.60 -9.85 34.53
CA GLU A 390 20.00 -9.75 34.05
C GLU A 390 20.42 -8.28 33.82
N LEU A 391 19.45 -7.34 33.74
CA LEU A 391 19.71 -5.89 33.80
C LEU A 391 19.82 -5.38 35.27
N HIS A 392 19.41 -6.21 36.23
CA HIS A 392 19.87 -6.16 37.62
C HIS A 392 21.26 -6.81 37.73
N ASP A 393 22.29 -6.04 37.37
CA ASP A 393 23.49 -6.09 38.19
C ASP A 393 23.03 -5.58 39.57
N ASP A 394 23.04 -6.43 40.60
CA ASP A 394 22.45 -6.17 41.94
C ASP A 394 22.99 -4.89 42.64
N ASN A 395 23.88 -4.15 41.99
CA ASN A 395 24.50 -2.92 42.47
C ASN A 395 24.19 -1.67 41.63
N LEU A 396 23.41 -1.74 40.54
CA LEU A 396 23.10 -0.55 39.74
C LEU A 396 21.74 0.05 40.10
N THR A 397 21.75 1.34 40.38
CA THR A 397 20.54 2.14 40.51
C THR A 397 19.85 2.31 39.16
N LEU A 398 18.52 2.48 39.17
CA LEU A 398 17.72 2.80 37.97
C LEU A 398 18.27 4.00 37.17
N ARG A 399 18.99 4.89 37.86
CA ARG A 399 19.68 6.04 37.24
C ARG A 399 20.89 5.59 36.40
N GLU A 400 21.76 4.76 36.94
CA GLU A 400 22.95 4.23 36.23
C GLU A 400 22.55 3.35 35.05
N TYR A 401 21.44 2.63 35.20
CA TYR A 401 20.84 1.85 34.14
C TYR A 401 20.40 2.70 32.94
N ASN A 402 19.62 3.75 33.19
CA ASN A 402 19.18 4.69 32.16
C ASN A 402 20.37 5.40 31.48
N LEU A 403 21.41 5.73 32.24
CA LEU A 403 22.66 6.29 31.75
C LEU A 403 23.37 5.37 30.75
N ARG A 404 23.39 4.06 31.01
CA ARG A 404 24.00 3.06 30.11
C ARG A 404 23.26 2.96 28.78
N ILE A 405 21.93 2.92 28.81
CA ILE A 405 21.09 2.93 27.60
C ILE A 405 21.38 4.18 26.77
N VAL A 406 21.36 5.35 27.41
CA VAL A 406 21.63 6.63 26.74
C VAL A 406 23.04 6.65 26.13
N ARG A 407 24.08 6.17 26.84
CA ARG A 407 25.45 6.11 26.31
C ARG A 407 25.57 5.18 25.10
N ASN A 408 24.91 4.02 25.12
CA ASN A 408 24.94 3.08 24.01
C ASN A 408 24.31 3.69 22.75
N TYR A 409 23.16 4.36 22.90
CA TYR A 409 22.52 5.07 21.79
C TYR A 409 23.37 6.27 21.33
N MET A 410 24.00 7.02 22.23
CA MET A 410 24.92 8.10 21.86
C MET A 410 26.09 7.61 21.02
N LYS A 411 26.66 6.44 21.34
CA LYS A 411 27.71 5.84 20.49
C LYS A 411 27.17 5.39 19.14
N MET A 412 26.01 4.73 19.12
CA MET A 412 25.40 4.20 17.90
C MET A 412 25.03 5.28 16.88
N TYR A 413 24.68 6.48 17.37
CA TYR A 413 24.25 7.60 16.54
C TYR A 413 25.27 8.75 16.51
N ASP A 414 26.57 8.45 16.57
CA ASP A 414 27.68 9.42 16.44
C ASP A 414 27.54 10.67 17.33
N ASN A 415 27.11 10.48 18.57
CA ASN A 415 26.80 11.51 19.57
C ASN A 415 25.71 12.53 19.14
N ASN A 416 24.82 12.13 18.23
CA ASN A 416 23.68 12.95 17.83
C ASN A 416 22.54 12.88 18.86
N THR A 417 22.59 13.80 19.83
CA THR A 417 21.63 13.86 20.96
C THR A 417 20.18 13.99 20.52
N LYS A 418 19.90 14.62 19.36
CA LYS A 418 18.53 14.79 18.85
C LYS A 418 17.97 13.46 18.34
N THR A 419 18.77 12.72 17.58
CA THR A 419 18.39 11.39 17.07
C THR A 419 18.27 10.40 18.21
N VAL A 420 19.14 10.45 19.21
CA VAL A 420 19.05 9.59 20.41
C VAL A 420 17.79 9.87 21.21
N ALA A 421 17.46 11.14 21.44
CA ALA A 421 16.24 11.55 22.13
C ALA A 421 14.98 11.05 21.41
N GLU A 422 14.94 11.17 20.08
CA GLU A 422 13.84 10.67 19.25
C GLU A 422 13.74 9.13 19.29
N LYS A 423 14.89 8.42 19.25
CA LYS A 423 14.93 6.96 19.25
C LYS A 423 14.61 6.32 20.60
N LEU A 424 14.88 7.04 21.70
CA LEU A 424 14.58 6.60 23.07
C LEU A 424 13.24 7.16 23.59
N ASP A 425 12.53 7.96 22.79
CA ASP A 425 11.29 8.65 23.17
C ASP A 425 11.41 9.46 24.48
N ILE A 426 12.52 10.19 24.63
CA ILE A 426 12.78 11.06 25.77
C ILE A 426 13.18 12.47 25.32
N GLY A 427 12.93 13.47 26.15
CA GLY A 427 13.30 14.85 25.83
C GLY A 427 14.81 15.05 25.66
N ILE A 428 15.23 15.86 24.68
CA ILE A 428 16.65 16.21 24.45
C ILE A 428 17.33 16.74 25.72
N ALA A 429 16.61 17.56 26.50
CA ALA A 429 17.09 18.08 27.78
C ALA A 429 17.34 16.98 28.82
N THR A 430 16.56 15.90 28.80
CA THR A 430 16.73 14.73 29.68
C THR A 430 18.01 13.97 29.33
N VAL A 431 18.29 13.79 28.04
CA VAL A 431 19.54 13.16 27.55
C VAL A 431 20.76 13.97 28.01
N TYR A 432 20.75 15.29 27.82
CA TYR A 432 21.84 16.16 28.28
C TYR A 432 22.00 16.15 29.80
N ARG A 433 20.90 16.19 30.56
CA ARG A 433 20.94 16.15 32.02
C ARG A 433 21.57 14.85 32.52
N MET A 434 21.14 13.71 31.98
CA MET A 434 21.72 12.42 32.32
C MET A 434 23.22 12.39 32.02
N LEU A 435 23.65 12.80 30.81
CA LEU A 435 25.08 12.80 30.43
C LEU A 435 25.96 13.82 31.20
N LYS A 436 25.38 14.89 31.74
CA LYS A 436 26.11 15.94 32.46
C LYS A 436 26.39 15.56 33.91
N GLU A 437 25.43 14.92 34.56
CA GLU A 437 25.52 14.47 35.95
C GLU A 437 26.41 13.22 36.15
N ASP A 438 27.03 12.75 35.08
CA ASP A 438 27.92 11.58 34.99
C ASP A 438 29.40 12.00 34.89
N LYS A 439 29.67 13.31 34.83
CA LYS A 439 31.02 13.91 34.85
C LYS A 439 31.40 14.52 36.22
N GLU A 440 30.48 14.48 37.19
CA GLU A 440 30.71 14.75 38.61
C GLU A 440 30.80 13.42 39.35
#